data_AF-A0A6A4VQ92-F1
#
_entry.id   AF-A0A6A4VQ92-F1
#
_cell.length_a   1.000
_cell.length_b   1.000
_cell.length_c   1.000
_cell.angle_alpha   90.00
_cell.angle_beta   90.00
_cell.angle_gamma   90.00
#
_symmetry.space_group_name_H-M   'P 1'
#
loop_
_entity.id
_entity.type
_entity.pdbx_description
1 polymer ?
#
loop_
_entity_poly.entity_id
_entity_poly.type
_entity_poly.pdbx_seq_one_letter_code
_entity_poly.pdbx_strand_id
1 'polypeptide(L)'
;MLLYRCVEAVNLSHDRVHAQMDVKLRSLICMGLNEQVLHLWLEAICSNTAVVQKWYQPWSFMSSPGWVQVKCELRVLAQFSFRLNPDWELPAKKNRQQPLREGVQDMLVKHHLFSWDL
;
A
#
# COMPACT_ATOMS: atom_id res chain seq x y z
N MET A 1 -15.78 -6.74 5.48
CA MET A 1 -15.46 -5.55 6.29
C MET A 1 -13.99 -5.13 6.19
N LEU A 2 -13.01 -6.03 6.33
CA LEU A 2 -11.58 -5.69 6.26
C LEU A 2 -11.09 -5.24 4.87
N LEU A 3 -11.35 -6.01 3.80
CA LEU A 3 -10.96 -5.64 2.43
C LEU A 3 -11.44 -4.22 2.06
N TYR A 4 -12.71 -3.91 2.36
CA TYR A 4 -13.28 -2.58 2.12
C TYR A 4 -12.51 -1.48 2.86
N ARG A 5 -12.17 -1.68 4.14
CA ARG A 5 -11.37 -0.72 4.92
C ARG A 5 -9.97 -0.53 4.35
N CYS A 6 -9.33 -1.60 3.87
CA CYS A 6 -8.02 -1.50 3.23
C CYS A 6 -8.10 -0.71 1.91
N VAL A 7 -9.12 -0.96 1.09
CA VAL A 7 -9.37 -0.19 -0.15
C VAL A 7 -9.60 1.29 0.16
N GLU A 8 -10.42 1.60 1.16
CA GLU A 8 -10.68 2.96 1.62
C GLU A 8 -9.40 3.65 2.11
N ALA A 9 -8.60 2.97 2.94
CA ALA A 9 -7.34 3.50 3.46
C ALA A 9 -6.31 3.76 2.36
N VAL A 10 -6.19 2.85 1.39
CA VAL A 10 -5.31 3.03 0.22
C VAL A 10 -5.79 4.22 -0.61
N ASN A 11 -7.09 4.32 -0.93
CA ASN A 11 -7.60 5.45 -1.69
C ASN A 11 -7.36 6.78 -0.96
N LEU A 12 -7.67 6.87 0.33
CA LEU A 12 -7.49 8.09 1.12
C LEU A 12 -6.05 8.59 1.13
N SER A 13 -5.07 7.69 1.18
CA SER A 13 -3.64 8.02 1.22
C SER A 13 -3.08 8.32 -0.18
N HIS A 14 -3.43 7.49 -1.17
CA HIS A 14 -2.85 7.50 -2.51
C HIS A 14 -3.48 8.56 -3.42
N ASP A 15 -4.76 8.89 -3.24
CA ASP A 15 -5.43 9.94 -4.03
C ASP A 15 -4.82 11.32 -3.79
N ARG A 16 -4.32 11.56 -2.57
CA ARG A 16 -3.67 12.83 -2.19
C ARG A 16 -2.42 13.15 -3.01
N VAL A 17 -1.79 12.13 -3.56
CA VAL A 17 -0.58 12.24 -4.39
C VAL A 17 -0.83 11.79 -5.82
N HIS A 18 -2.11 11.63 -6.21
CA HIS A 18 -2.53 11.17 -7.53
C HIS A 18 -1.82 9.88 -7.97
N ALA A 19 -1.64 8.94 -7.03
CA ALA A 19 -0.96 7.69 -7.34
C ALA A 19 -1.76 6.88 -8.37
N GLN A 20 -1.02 6.19 -9.24
CA GLN A 20 -1.59 5.32 -10.26
C GLN A 20 -2.29 4.10 -9.63
N MET A 21 -3.24 3.50 -10.37
CA MET A 21 -4.07 2.40 -9.86
C MET A 21 -3.26 1.14 -9.55
N ASP A 22 -2.18 0.89 -10.30
CA ASP A 22 -1.26 -0.22 -10.07
C ASP A 22 -0.46 -0.04 -8.76
N VAL A 23 -0.09 1.19 -8.40
CA VAL A 23 0.50 1.51 -7.09
C VAL A 23 -0.49 1.20 -5.98
N LYS A 24 -1.75 1.65 -6.11
CA LYS A 24 -2.81 1.32 -5.15
C LYS A 24 -3.00 -0.18 -4.99
N LEU A 25 -2.99 -0.93 -6.09
CA LEU A 25 -3.12 -2.39 -6.05
C LEU A 25 -1.95 -3.04 -5.28
N ARG A 26 -0.71 -2.62 -5.54
CA ARG A 26 0.47 -3.13 -4.83
C ARG A 26 0.43 -2.81 -3.33
N SER A 27 0.01 -1.61 -2.96
CA SER A 27 -0.21 -1.23 -1.56
C SER A 27 -1.32 -2.04 -0.89
N LEU A 28 -2.41 -2.34 -1.62
CA LEU A 28 -3.47 -3.21 -1.14
C LEU A 28 -2.93 -4.64 -0.89
N ILE A 29 -2.10 -5.18 -1.79
CA ILE A 29 -1.43 -6.48 -1.59
C ILE A 29 -0.58 -6.47 -0.31
N CYS A 30 0.19 -5.41 -0.07
CA CYS A 30 0.96 -5.24 1.18
C CYS A 30 0.06 -5.32 2.41
N MET A 31 -1.10 -4.64 2.40
CA MET A 31 -2.07 -4.73 3.50
C MET A 31 -2.61 -6.15 3.67
N GLY A 32 -2.95 -6.84 2.58
CA GLY A 32 -3.44 -8.23 2.64
C GLY A 32 -2.41 -9.22 3.18
N LEU A 33 -1.12 -8.99 2.91
CA LEU A 33 -0.02 -9.78 3.46
C LEU A 33 0.21 -9.49 4.95
N ASN A 34 0.24 -8.22 5.35
CA ASN A 34 0.40 -7.81 6.76
C ASN A 34 -0.71 -8.38 7.64
N GLU A 35 -1.94 -8.40 7.12
CA GLU A 35 -3.12 -8.94 7.82
C GLU A 35 -3.29 -10.46 7.61
N GLN A 36 -2.41 -11.13 6.86
CA GLN A 36 -2.43 -12.58 6.60
C GLN A 36 -3.73 -13.08 5.93
N VAL A 37 -4.45 -12.21 5.21
CA VAL A 37 -5.78 -12.50 4.60
C VAL A 37 -5.80 -12.43 3.07
N LEU A 38 -4.66 -12.25 2.40
CA LEU A 38 -4.61 -12.09 0.95
C LEU A 38 -5.29 -13.25 0.18
N HIS A 39 -5.15 -14.49 0.66
CA HIS A 39 -5.81 -15.66 0.09
C HIS A 39 -7.35 -15.60 0.21
N LEU A 40 -7.87 -15.06 1.33
CA LEU A 40 -9.31 -14.86 1.53
C LEU A 40 -9.87 -13.77 0.60
N TRP A 41 -9.07 -12.75 0.31
CA TRP A 41 -9.48 -11.69 -0.62
C TRP A 41 -9.58 -12.20 -2.05
N LEU A 42 -8.61 -13.01 -2.48
CA LEU A 42 -8.68 -13.69 -3.78
C LEU A 42 -9.94 -14.57 -3.86
N GLU A 43 -10.20 -15.38 -2.83
CA GLU A 43 -11.40 -16.23 -2.75
C GLU A 43 -12.69 -15.41 -2.84
N ALA A 44 -12.79 -14.31 -2.11
CA ALA A 44 -13.98 -13.46 -2.12
C ALA A 44 -14.27 -12.86 -3.50
N ILE A 45 -13.22 -12.51 -4.27
CA ILE A 45 -13.36 -11.99 -5.63
C ILE A 45 -13.75 -13.12 -6.60
N CYS A 46 -12.98 -14.22 -6.62
CA CYS A 46 -13.16 -15.29 -7.58
C CYS A 46 -14.44 -16.11 -7.36
N SER A 47 -14.91 -16.22 -6.12
CA SER A 47 -16.13 -16.96 -5.81
C SER A 47 -17.40 -16.14 -6.16
N ASN A 48 -17.26 -14.84 -6.43
CA ASN A 48 -18.36 -14.00 -6.86
C ASN A 48 -18.45 -13.99 -8.40
N THR A 49 -19.28 -14.87 -8.96
CA THR A 49 -19.45 -15.04 -10.40
C THR A 49 -19.91 -13.75 -11.10
N ALA A 50 -20.77 -12.94 -10.46
CA ALA A 50 -21.22 -11.67 -11.02
C ALA A 50 -20.07 -10.65 -11.15
N VAL A 51 -19.17 -10.60 -10.17
CA VAL A 51 -17.96 -9.76 -10.24
C VAL A 51 -17.01 -10.29 -11.32
N VAL A 52 -16.75 -11.60 -11.34
CA VAL A 52 -15.86 -12.22 -12.32
C VAL A 52 -16.34 -11.97 -13.75
N GLN A 53 -17.62 -12.23 -14.03
CA GLN A 53 -18.20 -12.01 -15.35
C GLN A 53 -18.26 -10.53 -15.76
N LYS A 54 -18.36 -9.61 -14.80
CA LYS A 54 -18.37 -8.17 -15.07
C LYS A 54 -16.99 -7.62 -15.43
N TRP A 55 -15.93 -8.13 -14.80
CA TRP A 55 -14.59 -7.52 -14.87
C TRP A 55 -13.55 -8.35 -15.61
N TYR A 56 -13.81 -9.63 -15.87
CA TYR A 56 -12.88 -10.53 -16.52
C TYR A 56 -13.49 -11.18 -17.76
N GLN A 57 -12.64 -11.47 -18.75
CA GLN A 57 -13.06 -12.19 -19.95
C GLN A 57 -13.35 -13.67 -19.63
N PRO A 58 -14.24 -14.34 -20.40
CA PRO A 58 -14.55 -15.75 -20.20
C PRO A 58 -13.33 -16.69 -20.24
N TRP A 59 -12.31 -16.36 -21.04
CA TRP A 59 -11.05 -17.11 -21.15
C TRP A 59 -9.97 -16.65 -20.15
N SER A 60 -10.30 -15.74 -19.25
CA SER A 60 -9.34 -15.31 -18.22
C SER A 60 -9.05 -16.45 -17.24
N PHE A 61 -7.87 -16.39 -16.62
CA PHE A 61 -7.51 -17.30 -15.55
C PHE A 61 -8.51 -17.27 -14.38
N MET A 62 -9.06 -16.09 -14.07
CA MET A 62 -10.01 -15.88 -12.97
C MET A 62 -11.37 -16.53 -13.22
N SER A 63 -11.72 -16.76 -14.49
CA SER A 63 -12.91 -17.51 -14.90
C SER A 63 -12.72 -19.02 -14.84
N SER A 64 -11.48 -19.49 -14.65
CA SER A 64 -11.14 -20.91 -14.53
C SER A 64 -11.04 -21.36 -13.07
N PRO A 65 -11.12 -22.66 -12.76
CA PRO A 65 -10.83 -23.17 -11.41
C PRO A 65 -9.38 -22.94 -10.94
N GLY A 66 -8.48 -22.47 -11.80
CA GLY A 66 -7.05 -22.31 -11.51
C GLY A 66 -6.75 -21.36 -10.33
N TRP A 67 -7.63 -20.40 -10.04
CA TRP A 67 -7.46 -19.50 -8.89
C TRP A 67 -7.46 -20.24 -7.54
N VAL A 68 -8.03 -21.45 -7.46
CA VAL A 68 -8.03 -22.28 -6.25
C VAL A 68 -6.61 -22.69 -5.88
N GLN A 69 -5.77 -23.02 -6.88
CA GLN A 69 -4.36 -23.35 -6.64
C GLN A 69 -3.59 -22.12 -6.14
N VAL A 70 -3.79 -20.96 -6.79
CA VAL A 70 -3.18 -19.69 -6.35
C VAL A 70 -3.58 -19.35 -4.91
N LYS A 71 -4.86 -19.56 -4.55
CA LYS A 71 -5.33 -19.39 -3.17
C LYS A 71 -4.56 -20.27 -2.19
N CYS A 72 -4.32 -21.55 -2.53
CA CYS A 72 -3.57 -22.47 -1.68
C CYS A 72 -2.12 -22.01 -1.48
N GLU A 73 -1.44 -21.54 -2.53
CA GLU A 73 -0.08 -20.99 -2.42
C GLU A 73 -0.05 -19.73 -1.54
N LEU A 74 -1.02 -18.83 -1.72
CA LEU A 74 -1.15 -17.63 -0.89
C LEU A 74 -1.47 -17.95 0.58
N ARG A 75 -2.12 -19.08 0.87
CA ARG A 75 -2.40 -19.51 2.25
C ARG A 75 -1.12 -19.86 3.00
N VAL A 76 -0.09 -20.37 2.32
CA VAL A 76 1.22 -20.63 2.94
C VAL A 76 1.85 -19.32 3.44
N LEU A 77 1.69 -18.23 2.68
CA LEU A 77 2.19 -16.91 3.09
C LEU A 77 1.51 -16.39 4.36
N ALA A 78 0.30 -16.84 4.68
CA ALA A 78 -0.39 -16.45 5.92
C ALA A 78 0.32 -16.98 7.19
N GLN A 79 1.31 -17.86 7.07
CA GLN A 79 2.11 -18.32 8.21
C GLN A 79 3.17 -17.29 8.66
N PHE A 80 3.41 -16.26 7.86
CA PHE A 80 4.41 -15.23 8.13
C PHE A 80 3.75 -13.91 8.58
N SER A 81 4.32 -13.27 9.60
CA SER A 81 3.88 -11.95 10.06
C SER A 81 4.64 -10.84 9.34
N PHE A 82 4.15 -10.48 8.14
CA PHE A 82 4.73 -9.40 7.36
C PHE A 82 4.55 -8.03 8.04
N ARG A 83 5.50 -7.12 7.79
CA ARG A 83 5.46 -5.71 8.21
C ARG A 83 5.88 -4.80 7.06
N LEU A 84 5.16 -4.90 5.95
CA LEU A 84 5.40 -4.11 4.75
C LEU A 84 4.81 -2.71 4.91
N ASN A 85 5.51 -1.68 4.41
CA ASN A 85 4.99 -0.32 4.38
C ASN A 85 4.10 -0.14 3.12
N PRO A 86 2.77 0.06 3.25
CA PRO A 86 1.90 0.28 2.09
C PRO A 86 2.18 1.61 1.39
N ASP A 87 2.84 2.56 2.03
CA ASP A 87 3.17 3.87 1.46
C ASP A 87 4.57 3.88 0.81
N TRP A 88 5.26 2.73 0.70
CA TRP A 88 6.67 2.67 0.26
C TRP A 88 6.93 3.33 -1.10
N GLU A 89 5.99 3.19 -2.03
CA GLU A 89 6.10 3.72 -3.39
C GLU A 89 5.51 5.13 -3.53
N LEU A 90 4.96 5.68 -2.45
CA LEU A 90 4.49 7.06 -2.47
C LEU A 90 5.68 8.03 -2.40
N PRO A 91 5.58 9.20 -3.04
CA PRO A 91 6.61 10.22 -2.91
C PRO A 91 6.81 10.58 -1.44
N ALA A 92 8.07 10.72 -1.03
CA ALA A 92 8.42 11.07 0.33
C ALA A 92 7.60 12.29 0.78
N LYS A 93 6.91 12.17 1.92
CA LYS A 93 6.25 13.30 2.54
C LYS A 93 7.33 14.36 2.79
N LYS A 94 7.35 15.45 2.00
CA LYS A 94 8.16 16.63 2.35
C LYS A 94 7.78 16.98 3.78
N ASN A 95 8.65 16.68 4.73
CA ASN A 95 8.40 16.98 6.13
C ASN A 95 8.14 18.47 6.20
N ARG A 96 6.92 18.89 6.57
CA ARG A 96 6.58 20.31 6.80
C ARG A 96 7.47 20.97 7.87
N GLN A 97 8.32 20.19 8.55
CA GLN A 97 9.32 20.64 9.52
C GLN A 97 10.70 20.98 8.92
N GLN A 98 11.00 20.63 7.66
CA GLN A 98 12.27 21.01 7.01
C GLN A 98 12.49 22.53 6.94
N PRO A 99 11.52 23.39 6.56
CA PRO A 99 11.78 24.83 6.46
C PRO A 99 12.07 25.50 7.81
N LEU A 100 11.57 24.94 8.92
CA LEU A 100 11.83 25.44 10.27
C LEU A 100 13.26 25.14 10.73
N ARG A 101 13.79 23.95 10.43
CA ARG A 101 15.17 23.61 10.81
C ARG A 101 16.20 24.44 10.04
N GLU A 102 16.00 24.62 8.74
CA GLU A 102 16.87 25.48 7.91
C GLU A 102 16.79 26.94 8.35
N GLY A 103 15.58 27.48 8.59
CA GLY A 103 15.40 28.85 9.07
C GLY A 103 15.99 29.11 10.46
N VAL A 104 15.89 28.12 11.37
CA VAL A 104 16.52 28.21 12.70
C VAL A 104 18.05 28.12 12.59
N GLN A 105 18.58 27.24 11.76
CA GLN A 105 20.03 27.14 11.52
C GLN A 105 20.59 28.43 10.92
N ASP A 106 19.91 29.01 9.93
CA ASP A 106 20.29 30.30 9.34
C ASP A 106 20.22 31.46 10.34
N MET A 107 19.20 31.46 11.22
CA MET A 107 19.09 32.44 12.30
C MET A 107 20.23 32.31 13.32
N LEU A 108 20.58 31.08 13.71
CA LEU A 108 21.66 30.82 14.68
C LEU A 108 23.03 31.24 14.13
N VAL A 109 23.30 30.97 12.85
CA VAL A 109 24.52 31.41 12.16
C VAL A 109 24.55 32.93 12.00
N LYS A 110 23.44 33.56 11.58
CA LYS A 110 23.36 35.03 11.42
C LYS A 110 23.57 35.77 12.74
N HIS A 111 23.00 35.28 13.84
CA HIS A 111 23.12 35.90 15.15
C HIS A 111 24.43 35.55 15.89
N HIS A 112 25.37 34.85 15.24
CA HIS A 112 26.67 34.47 15.82
C HIS A 112 26.55 33.71 17.15
N LEU A 113 25.41 33.03 17.38
CA LEU A 113 25.12 32.32 18.62
C LEU A 113 25.83 30.96 18.69
N PHE A 114 26.41 30.50 17.57
CA PHE A 114 27.30 29.34 17.49
C PHE A 114 28.44 29.65 16.52
N SER A 115 29.66 29.87 17.04
CA SER A 115 30.87 29.69 16.26
C SER A 115 31.23 28.21 16.32
N TRP A 116 31.25 27.54 15.18
CA TRP A 116 31.98 26.27 15.07
C TRP A 116 33.44 26.61 14.87
N ASP A 117 34.13 26.93 15.96
CA ASP A 117 35.58 26.82 15.98
C ASP A 117 35.90 25.32 16.12
N LEU A 118 36.40 24.74 15.02
CA LEU A 118 36.90 23.36 14.94
C LEU A 118 38.27 23.26 15.61
#